data_AF-A0A6J4N360-F1
#
_entry.id   AF-A0A6J4N360-F1
#
_cell.length_a   1.000
_cell.length_b   1.000
_cell.length_c   1.000
_cell.angle_alpha   90.00
_cell.angle_beta   90.00
_cell.angle_gamma   90.00
#
_symmetry.space_group_name_H-M   'P 1'
#
loop_
_entity.id
_entity.type
_entity.pdbx_description
1 polymer ?
#
loop_
_entity_poly.entity_id
_entity_poly.type
_entity_poly.pdbx_seq_one_letter_code
_entity_poly.pdbx_strand_id
1 'polypeptide(L)' 'MLGPSAPCPPRTRASDTWATGCLWDCEAVTRTEGARWAPLSAVALRRLREPAADPYEDEEVRDAAGRRLGDL' A
#
# COMPACT_ATOMS: atom_id res chain seq x y z
N MET A 1 -24.99 11.45 26.28
CA MET A 1 -25.08 10.18 25.53
C MET A 1 -24.48 10.43 24.16
N LEU A 2 -23.29 9.88 23.89
CA LEU A 2 -22.67 9.94 22.56
C LEU A 2 -23.42 8.94 21.67
N GLY A 3 -24.09 9.44 20.62
CA GLY A 3 -24.76 8.59 19.63
C GLY A 3 -23.77 7.68 18.90
N PRO A 4 -24.23 6.64 18.21
CA PRO A 4 -23.35 5.77 17.43
C PRO A 4 -22.57 6.64 16.43
N SER A 5 -21.24 6.50 16.45
CA SER A 5 -20.37 7.15 15.47
C SER A 5 -20.85 6.79 14.07
N ALA A 6 -21.03 7.80 13.21
CA ALA A 6 -21.42 7.58 11.83
C ALA A 6 -20.50 6.52 11.19
N PRO A 7 -21.04 5.59 10.38
CA PRO A 7 -20.20 4.63 9.67
C PRO A 7 -19.15 5.39 8.87
N CYS A 8 -17.88 4.96 8.95
CA CYS A 8 -16.83 5.52 8.12
C CYS A 8 -17.31 5.51 6.65
N PRO A 9 -17.18 6.62 5.92
CA PRO A 9 -17.56 6.63 4.51
C PRO A 9 -16.83 5.49 3.78
N PRO A 10 -17.47 4.85 2.78
CA PRO A 10 -16.82 3.79 2.02
C PRO A 10 -15.49 4.33 1.50
N ARG A 11 -14.38 3.58 1.72
CA ARG A 11 -13.02 3.96 1.32
C ARG A 11 -13.08 4.54 -0.09
N THR A 12 -12.96 5.86 -0.20
CA THR A 12 -13.10 6.55 -1.48
C THR A 12 -11.88 6.21 -2.33
N ARG A 13 -12.06 6.16 -3.66
CA ARG A 13 -10.98 6.00 -4.66
C ARG A 13 -9.75 6.86 -4.38
N ALA A 14 -9.90 8.00 -3.69
CA ALA A 14 -8.82 8.91 -3.34
C ALA A 14 -7.74 8.27 -2.44
N SER A 15 -8.15 7.53 -1.39
CA SER A 15 -7.22 6.83 -0.49
C SER A 15 -6.47 5.72 -1.22
N ASP A 16 -7.18 5.01 -2.10
CA ASP A 16 -6.64 3.96 -2.96
C ASP A 16 -5.59 4.53 -3.94
N THR A 17 -5.86 5.69 -4.55
CA THR A 17 -4.88 6.40 -5.38
C THR A 17 -3.69 6.94 -4.60
N TRP A 18 -3.89 7.36 -3.34
CA TRP A 18 -2.80 7.92 -2.53
C TRP A 18 -1.81 6.83 -2.10
N ALA A 19 -2.30 5.73 -1.54
CA ALA A 19 -1.45 4.58 -1.19
C ALA A 19 -0.77 3.96 -2.41
N THR A 20 -1.48 3.92 -3.55
CA THR A 20 -0.86 3.54 -4.83
C THR A 20 0.27 4.52 -5.18
N GLY A 21 0.04 5.83 -5.11
CA GLY A 21 1.04 6.86 -5.38
C GLY A 21 2.30 6.73 -4.53
N CYS A 22 2.17 6.40 -3.25
CA CYS A 22 3.29 6.15 -2.34
C CYS A 22 4.26 5.06 -2.83
N LEU A 23 3.83 4.11 -3.67
CA LEU A 23 4.72 3.08 -4.23
C LEU A 23 5.80 3.64 -5.18
N TRP A 24 5.63 4.87 -5.68
CA TRP A 24 6.60 5.57 -6.52
C TRP A 24 7.46 6.59 -5.77
N ASP A 25 7.25 6.71 -4.46
CA ASP A 25 7.96 7.67 -3.63
C ASP A 25 9.45 7.28 -3.46
N CYS A 26 10.32 8.28 -3.30
CA CYS A 26 11.75 8.06 -3.15
C CYS A 26 12.13 7.66 -1.72
N GLU A 27 11.36 8.07 -0.71
CA GLU A 27 11.58 7.73 0.68
C GLU A 27 11.03 6.33 1.00
N ALA A 28 11.88 5.47 1.57
CA ALA A 28 11.52 4.09 1.93
C ALA A 28 10.31 4.03 2.85
N VAL A 29 10.23 4.91 3.85
CA VAL A 29 9.10 4.97 4.80
C VAL A 29 7.77 5.20 4.08
N THR A 30 7.73 6.14 3.14
CA THR A 30 6.52 6.42 2.34
C THR A 30 6.18 5.22 1.47
N ARG A 31 7.18 4.61 0.83
CA ARG A 31 7.00 3.42 -0.01
C ARG A 31 6.47 2.22 0.78
N THR A 32 6.92 2.04 2.03
CA THR A 32 6.41 1.03 2.97
C THR A 32 4.93 1.23 3.26
N GLU A 33 4.49 2.47 3.53
CA GLU A 33 3.06 2.76 3.72
C GLU A 33 2.26 2.50 2.44
N GLY A 34 2.82 2.84 1.27
CA GLY A 34 2.25 2.44 -0.02
C GLY A 34 2.09 0.92 -0.12
N ALA A 35 3.13 0.17 0.23
CA ALA A 35 3.13 -1.29 0.15
C ALA A 35 2.12 -1.93 1.11
N ARG A 36 1.93 -1.37 2.30
CA ARG A 36 0.95 -1.85 3.29
C ARG A 36 -0.50 -1.64 2.84
N TRP A 37 -0.78 -0.50 2.20
CA TRP A 37 -2.16 -0.04 2.04
C TRP A 37 -2.65 0.03 0.60
N ALA A 38 -1.77 -0.08 -0.39
CA ALA A 38 -2.18 0.00 -1.79
C ALA A 38 -3.26 -1.06 -2.10
N PRO A 39 -4.31 -0.69 -2.85
CA PRO A 39 -5.30 -1.65 -3.32
C PRO A 39 -4.62 -2.68 -4.24
N LEU A 40 -5.12 -3.93 -4.28
CA LEU A 40 -4.61 -4.97 -5.18
C LEU A 40 -5.12 -4.79 -6.63
N SER A 41 -5.06 -3.56 -7.14
CA SER A 41 -5.34 -3.23 -8.53
C SER A 41 -4.21 -3.69 -9.45
N ALA A 42 -4.47 -3.90 -10.74
CA ALA A 42 -3.45 -4.34 -11.69
C ALA A 42 -2.18 -3.45 -11.72
N VAL A 43 -2.36 -2.13 -11.56
CA VAL A 43 -1.27 -1.14 -11.52
C VAL A 43 -0.42 -1.31 -10.26
N ALA A 44 -1.06 -1.37 -9.10
CA ALA A 44 -0.39 -1.57 -7.82
C ALA A 44 0.29 -2.94 -7.74
N LEU A 45 -0.35 -4.01 -8.20
CA LEU A 45 0.22 -5.36 -8.23
C LEU A 45 1.51 -5.42 -9.05
N ARG A 46 1.51 -4.78 -10.23
CA ARG A 46 2.71 -4.70 -11.05
C ARG A 46 3.83 -3.98 -10.30
N ARG A 47 3.52 -2.87 -9.63
CA ARG A 47 4.51 -2.09 -8.89
C ARG A 47 5.00 -2.78 -7.62
N LEU A 48 4.13 -3.47 -6.86
CA LEU A 48 4.48 -4.21 -5.64
C LEU A 48 5.45 -5.37 -5.90
N ARG A 49 5.40 -5.98 -7.09
CA ARG A 49 6.31 -7.08 -7.47
C ARG A 49 7.77 -6.64 -7.58
N GLU A 50 8.02 -5.38 -7.94
CA GLU A 50 9.37 -4.84 -8.10
C GLU A 50 10.14 -4.80 -6.76
N PRO A 51 9.69 -4.08 -5.71
CA PRO A 51 10.39 -4.07 -4.42
C PRO A 51 10.37 -5.43 -3.74
N ALA A 52 9.31 -6.24 -3.89
CA ALA A 52 9.25 -7.59 -3.29
C ALA A 52 10.33 -8.54 -3.85
N ALA A 53 10.79 -8.34 -5.08
CA ALA A 53 11.80 -9.16 -5.73
C ALA A 53 13.20 -8.53 -5.71
N ASP A 54 13.35 -7.27 -5.30
CA ASP A 54 14.62 -6.56 -5.31
C ASP A 54 15.42 -6.85 -4.03
N PRO A 55 16.59 -7.53 -4.12
CA PRO A 55 17.43 -7.82 -2.96
C PRO A 55 18.11 -6.57 -2.37
N TYR A 56 18.15 -5.45 -3.10
CA TYR A 56 18.76 -4.19 -2.67
C TYR A 56 17.75 -3.15 -2.17
N GLU A 57 16.46 -3.43 -2.29
CA GLU A 57 15.41 -2.60 -1.70
C GLU A 57 15.49 -2.63 -0.16
N ASP A 58 14.94 -1.60 0.48
CA ASP A 58 14.76 -1.58 1.92
C ASP A 58 13.97 -2.83 2.41
N GLU A 59 14.47 -3.45 3.48
CA GLU A 59 13.90 -4.71 3.99
C GLU A 59 12.43 -4.55 4.40
N GLU A 60 12.05 -3.41 4.98
CA GLU A 60 10.69 -3.16 5.42
C GLU A 60 9.74 -2.98 4.23
N VAL A 61 10.21 -2.32 3.16
CA VAL A 61 9.46 -2.18 1.91
C VAL A 61 9.28 -3.54 1.24
N ARG A 62 10.35 -4.34 1.14
CA ARG A 62 10.33 -5.68 0.54
C ARG A 62 9.36 -6.60 1.27
N ASP A 63 9.42 -6.62 2.59
CA ASP A 63 8.54 -7.42 3.45
C ASP A 63 7.08 -6.97 3.34
N ALA A 64 6.82 -5.66 3.39
CA ALA A 64 5.48 -5.12 3.25
C ALA A 64 4.88 -5.47 1.88
N ALA A 65 5.65 -5.34 0.81
CA ALA A 65 5.21 -5.68 -0.53
C ALA A 65 4.96 -7.19 -0.70
N GLY A 66 5.84 -8.03 -0.15
CA GLY A 66 5.69 -9.48 -0.14
C GLY A 66 4.43 -9.94 0.60
N ARG A 67 4.19 -9.40 1.81
CA ARG A 67 2.96 -9.66 2.58
C ARG A 67 1.72 -9.22 1.82
N ARG A 68 1.75 -8.01 1.23
CA ARG A 68 0.62 -7.48 0.49
C ARG A 68 0.26 -8.32 -0.73
N LEU A 69 1.26 -8.84 -1.44
CA LEU A 69 1.04 -9.77 -2.57
C LEU A 69 0.50 -11.13 -2.11
N GLY A 70 0.78 -11.54 -0.86
CA GLY A 70 0.25 -12.76 -0.24
C GLY A 70 -1.23 -12.66 0.20
N ASP A 71 -1.83 -11.47 0.19
CA ASP A 71 -3.26 -11.25 0.47
C ASP A 71 -4.18 -11.58 -0.74
N LEU A 72 -3.59 -11.95 -1.89
CA LEU A 72 -4.31 -12.42 -3.08
C LEU A 72 -4.87 -13.83 -2.89
#